data_AF-A0A7V8UAC9-F1
#
_entry.id   AF-A0A7V8UAC9-F1
#
_cell.length_a   1.000
_cell.length_b   1.000
_cell.length_c   1.000
_cell.angle_alpha   90.00
_cell.angle_beta   90.00
_cell.angle_gamma   90.00
#
_symmetry.space_group_name_H-M   'P 1'
#
loop_
_entity.id
_entity.type
_entity.pdbx_description
1 polymer ?
#
loop_
_entity_poly.entity_id
_entity_poly.type
_entity_poly.pdbx_seq_one_letter_code
_entity_poly.pdbx_strand_id
1 'polypeptide(L)'
;MLMATRQAQRSTIGISSVRSLRVQTIVALILAIILPALVYFEGNTVQIVRSHTAFNTLLGASIATFAAYFMADRVTAFPGKGQLSYILPTYGISYALVAAVILLGRIPYSAGILLINFAATTGVQILVSAVAERQIGYRVFVAPGGRVEQLEAVDGLDTTLLTSASVPRSKRAILVADLHFDHSDEWERAIAEATLHGIPVYHYKQVLETLTGKVRIEHMSENTFGSLLPSLNYARTKRAADIILTLLILPILALPMALVALAIRLESSGPAFFLQLRMGHRGVPFKVIKFRTMRCEDPTKMADARDAAMTKKDDDRITRLGRFLRRSRIDELPQLINVLKGEMSWIGPRPEAIALSEWYESELPFYSYRHIVRPGITGWAQVNQGHVTNLDDISAKLQYDFFYIKNFPYWLDLLIVFRTVLVMLNGYGAK
;
A
#
# COMPACT_ATOMS: atom_id res chain seq x y z
N MET A 1 23.54 41.73 -14.66
CA MET A 1 23.80 40.28 -14.46
C MET A 1 23.05 39.64 -13.29
N LEU A 2 22.24 40.39 -12.51
CA LEU A 2 21.41 39.87 -11.40
C LEU A 2 19.89 39.88 -11.68
N MET A 3 19.45 40.30 -12.87
CA MET A 3 18.04 40.26 -13.30
C MET A 3 17.70 39.08 -14.23
N ALA A 4 18.69 38.47 -14.88
CA ALA A 4 18.47 37.32 -15.78
C ALA A 4 18.19 36.00 -15.02
N THR A 5 18.69 35.87 -13.79
CA THR A 5 18.49 34.69 -12.92
C THR A 5 17.09 34.64 -12.28
N ARG A 6 16.37 35.76 -12.18
CA ARG A 6 14.96 35.78 -11.71
C ARG A 6 13.94 35.47 -12.80
N GLN A 7 14.32 35.56 -14.08
CA GLN A 7 13.40 35.34 -15.20
C GLN A 7 13.36 33.86 -15.63
N ALA A 8 14.46 33.11 -15.46
CA ALA A 8 14.49 31.66 -15.66
C ALA A 8 13.69 30.88 -14.60
N GLN A 9 13.59 31.41 -13.38
CA GLN A 9 12.84 30.81 -12.27
C GLN A 9 11.32 31.09 -12.30
N ARG A 10 10.86 32.00 -13.18
CA ARG A 10 9.45 32.43 -13.28
C ARG A 10 8.63 31.72 -14.36
N SER A 11 9.21 30.83 -15.17
CA SER A 11 8.49 30.16 -16.26
C SER A 11 8.08 28.69 -15.98
N THR A 12 8.25 28.22 -14.74
CA THR A 12 7.76 26.92 -14.21
C THR A 12 6.38 27.02 -13.53
N ILE A 13 5.76 28.20 -13.56
CA ILE A 13 4.61 28.57 -12.72
C ILE A 13 3.28 28.00 -13.24
N GLY A 14 3.15 27.60 -14.51
CA GLY A 14 1.87 27.11 -15.03
C GLY A 14 1.44 25.72 -14.51
N ILE A 15 2.39 24.79 -14.39
CA ILE A 15 2.11 23.35 -14.20
C ILE A 15 2.49 22.88 -12.80
N SER A 16 3.53 23.45 -12.19
CA SER A 16 3.84 23.20 -10.77
C SER A 16 2.76 23.77 -9.85
N SER A 17 2.01 24.80 -10.28
CA SER A 17 0.94 25.39 -9.49
C SER A 17 -0.26 24.45 -9.34
N VAL A 18 -0.70 23.75 -10.40
CA VAL A 18 -1.89 22.87 -10.31
C VAL A 18 -1.63 21.64 -9.42
N ARG A 19 -0.40 21.14 -9.38
CA ARG A 19 0.04 20.07 -8.45
C ARG A 19 0.66 20.58 -7.14
N SER A 20 0.77 21.90 -6.97
CA SER A 20 1.35 22.47 -5.76
C SER A 20 0.47 22.12 -4.57
N LEU A 21 1.11 21.58 -3.53
CA LEU A 21 0.45 21.26 -2.27
C LEU A 21 -0.41 22.42 -1.77
N ARG A 22 0.10 23.63 -1.93
CA ARG A 22 -0.57 24.87 -1.49
C ARG A 22 -1.82 25.14 -2.31
N VAL A 23 -1.73 25.04 -3.63
CA VAL A 23 -2.84 25.37 -4.53
C VAL A 23 -3.96 24.33 -4.43
N GLN A 24 -3.63 23.03 -4.41
CA GLN A 24 -4.66 22.00 -4.27
C GLN A 24 -5.35 22.07 -2.91
N THR A 25 -4.59 22.31 -1.84
CA THR A 25 -5.18 22.50 -0.50
C THR A 25 -6.09 23.74 -0.47
N ILE A 26 -5.66 24.86 -1.04
CA ILE A 26 -6.49 26.07 -1.11
C ILE A 26 -7.76 25.85 -1.94
N VAL A 27 -7.65 25.22 -3.10
CA VAL A 27 -8.79 24.92 -3.98
C VAL A 27 -9.76 23.96 -3.28
N ALA A 28 -9.26 22.93 -2.60
CA ALA A 28 -10.11 21.99 -1.85
C ALA A 28 -10.80 22.68 -0.66
N LEU A 29 -10.08 23.50 0.12
CA LEU A 29 -10.67 24.26 1.23
C LEU A 29 -11.77 25.21 0.74
N ILE A 30 -11.53 25.94 -0.36
CA ILE A 30 -12.50 26.92 -0.87
C ILE A 30 -13.68 26.23 -1.55
N LEU A 31 -13.43 25.40 -2.57
CA LEU A 31 -14.48 24.84 -3.42
C LEU A 31 -15.24 23.68 -2.76
N ALA A 32 -14.62 22.98 -1.82
CA ALA A 32 -15.17 21.74 -1.30
C ALA A 32 -15.41 21.72 0.21
N ILE A 33 -15.02 22.76 0.94
CA ILE A 33 -15.37 22.92 2.37
C ILE A 33 -16.15 24.22 2.61
N ILE A 34 -15.61 25.37 2.18
CA ILE A 34 -16.25 26.66 2.42
C ILE A 34 -17.51 26.82 1.55
N LEU A 35 -17.42 26.54 0.24
CA LEU A 35 -18.53 26.71 -0.68
C LEU A 35 -19.75 25.81 -0.34
N PRO A 36 -19.60 24.50 -0.09
CA PRO A 36 -20.74 23.66 0.31
C PRO A 36 -21.34 24.08 1.66
N ALA A 37 -20.51 24.56 2.60
CA ALA A 37 -21.01 25.10 3.85
C ALA A 37 -21.84 26.37 3.64
N LEU A 38 -21.36 27.30 2.81
CA LEU A 38 -22.10 28.51 2.46
C LEU A 38 -23.43 28.19 1.77
N VAL A 39 -23.47 27.21 0.87
CA VAL A 39 -24.71 26.77 0.21
C VAL A 39 -25.67 26.13 1.21
N TYR A 40 -25.18 25.24 2.08
CA TYR A 40 -26.00 24.55 3.08
C TYR A 40 -26.63 25.50 4.11
N PHE A 41 -25.91 26.57 4.47
CA PHE A 41 -26.39 27.60 5.41
C PHE A 41 -26.94 28.84 4.72
N GLU A 42 -27.27 28.77 3.42
CA GLU A 42 -27.86 29.88 2.64
C GLU A 42 -27.08 31.21 2.73
N GLY A 43 -25.75 31.12 2.87
CA GLY A 43 -24.85 32.27 3.00
C GLY A 43 -24.75 32.87 4.41
N ASN A 44 -25.41 32.30 5.42
CA ASN A 44 -25.38 32.82 6.79
C ASN A 44 -24.09 32.42 7.55
N THR A 45 -23.03 33.19 7.36
CA THR A 45 -21.72 32.97 7.98
C THR A 45 -21.74 33.03 9.51
N VAL A 46 -22.65 33.82 10.10
CA VAL A 46 -22.80 33.94 11.55
C VAL A 46 -23.31 32.64 12.17
N GLN A 47 -24.24 31.96 11.50
CA GLN A 47 -24.77 30.67 11.95
C GLN A 47 -23.72 29.55 11.86
N ILE A 48 -22.83 29.61 10.86
CA ILE A 48 -21.71 28.66 10.71
C ILE A 48 -20.73 28.78 11.89
N VAL A 49 -20.34 30.01 12.23
CA VAL A 49 -19.33 30.24 13.28
C VAL A 49 -19.89 30.04 14.69
N ARG A 50 -21.17 30.37 14.92
CA ARG A 50 -21.81 30.20 16.24
C ARG A 50 -22.27 28.77 16.53
N SER A 51 -22.51 27.96 15.50
CA SER A 51 -22.90 26.56 15.68
C SER A 51 -21.67 25.70 15.94
N HIS A 52 -21.52 25.23 17.19
CA HIS A 52 -20.47 24.28 17.57
C HIS A 52 -20.48 23.04 16.66
N THR A 53 -21.67 22.54 16.28
CA THR A 53 -21.83 21.42 15.37
C THR A 53 -21.28 21.71 13.97
N ALA A 54 -21.58 22.89 13.42
CA ALA A 54 -21.09 23.28 12.09
C ALA A 54 -19.57 23.47 12.11
N PHE A 55 -19.06 24.21 13.09
CA PHE A 55 -17.64 24.46 13.26
C PHE A 55 -16.82 23.17 13.40
N ASN A 56 -17.22 22.27 14.30
CA ASN A 56 -16.56 20.98 14.50
C ASN A 56 -16.57 20.12 13.23
N THR A 57 -17.67 20.14 12.47
CA THR A 57 -17.79 19.37 11.23
C THR A 57 -16.85 19.92 10.15
N LEU A 58 -16.75 21.25 10.00
CA LEU A 58 -15.86 21.89 9.03
C LEU A 58 -14.39 21.73 9.40
N LEU A 59 -14.06 21.83 10.68
CA LEU A 59 -12.71 21.56 11.18
C LEU A 59 -12.31 20.11 10.91
N GLY A 60 -13.20 19.16 11.23
CA GLY A 60 -13.00 17.74 10.92
C GLY A 60 -12.80 17.49 9.42
N ALA A 61 -13.68 18.03 8.57
CA ALA A 61 -13.55 17.92 7.12
C ALA A 61 -12.23 18.51 6.60
N SER A 62 -11.75 19.62 7.18
CA SER A 62 -10.49 20.26 6.79
C SER A 62 -9.29 19.39 7.14
N ILE A 63 -9.26 18.83 8.35
CA ILE A 63 -8.22 17.88 8.79
C ILE A 63 -8.25 16.64 7.90
N ALA A 64 -9.43 16.09 7.63
CA ALA A 64 -9.58 14.92 6.76
C ALA A 64 -9.09 15.19 5.34
N THR A 65 -9.44 16.34 4.76
CA THR A 65 -9.00 16.72 3.41
C THR A 65 -7.50 16.89 3.32
N PHE A 66 -6.88 17.55 4.30
CA PHE A 66 -5.44 17.74 4.33
C PHE A 66 -4.69 16.40 4.45
N ALA A 67 -5.12 15.53 5.37
CA ALA A 67 -4.54 14.20 5.53
C ALA A 67 -4.74 13.34 4.27
N ALA A 68 -5.94 13.36 3.69
CA ALA A 68 -6.25 12.63 2.46
C ALA A 68 -5.37 13.06 1.29
N TYR A 69 -5.22 14.37 1.10
CA TYR A 69 -4.39 14.92 0.06
C TYR A 69 -2.91 14.58 0.27
N PHE A 70 -2.40 14.73 1.49
CA PHE A 70 -1.02 14.33 1.82
C PHE A 70 -0.79 12.83 1.53
N MET A 71 -1.76 11.97 1.86
CA MET A 71 -1.70 10.54 1.56
C MET A 71 -1.75 10.29 0.04
N ALA A 72 -2.66 10.94 -0.69
CA ALA A 72 -2.81 10.81 -2.13
C ALA A 72 -1.56 11.30 -2.89
N ASP A 73 -0.97 12.42 -2.50
CA ASP A 73 0.24 12.97 -3.12
C ASP A 73 1.42 12.01 -2.98
N ARG A 74 1.56 11.35 -1.82
CA ARG A 74 2.61 10.33 -1.61
C ARG A 74 2.38 9.06 -2.43
N VAL A 75 1.13 8.63 -2.59
CA VAL A 75 0.78 7.46 -3.42
C VAL A 75 0.94 7.77 -4.91
N THR A 76 0.69 9.01 -5.32
CA THR A 76 0.72 9.46 -6.73
C THR A 76 2.05 10.12 -7.14
N ALA A 77 3.02 10.19 -6.23
CA ALA A 77 4.38 10.66 -6.48
C ALA A 77 5.12 9.80 -7.54
N PHE A 78 4.58 8.63 -7.89
CA PHE A 78 5.15 7.74 -8.88
C PHE A 78 4.31 7.71 -10.18
N PRO A 79 4.96 7.81 -11.36
CA PRO A 79 4.29 7.64 -12.64
C PRO A 79 3.95 6.16 -12.85
N GLY A 80 2.68 5.84 -13.14
CA GLY A 80 2.23 4.47 -13.34
C GLY A 80 0.73 4.30 -13.08
N LYS A 81 0.11 3.35 -13.79
CA LYS A 81 -1.34 3.18 -14.01
C LYS A 81 -2.23 3.50 -12.79
N GLY A 82 -3.07 4.54 -12.95
CA GLY A 82 -4.31 4.73 -12.21
C GLY A 82 -4.26 5.65 -10.98
N GLN A 83 -3.74 6.89 -11.08
CA GLN A 83 -3.77 7.85 -9.94
C GLN A 83 -5.20 8.07 -9.42
N LEU A 84 -6.17 8.12 -10.33
CA LEU A 84 -7.60 8.21 -10.01
C LEU A 84 -8.10 7.08 -9.09
N SER A 85 -7.56 5.87 -9.23
CA SER A 85 -7.99 4.71 -8.42
C SER A 85 -7.64 4.84 -6.93
N TYR A 86 -6.69 5.72 -6.59
CA TYR A 86 -6.21 5.90 -5.22
C TYR A 86 -6.79 7.13 -4.51
N ILE A 87 -7.50 8.01 -5.21
CA ILE A 87 -8.08 9.23 -4.61
C ILE A 87 -9.26 8.89 -3.69
N LEU A 88 -10.28 8.20 -4.20
CA LEU A 88 -11.47 7.86 -3.42
C LEU A 88 -11.13 7.09 -2.11
N PRO A 89 -10.19 6.13 -2.12
CA PRO A 89 -9.77 5.41 -0.92
C PRO A 89 -9.05 6.25 0.12
N THR A 90 -8.09 7.08 -0.30
CA THR A 90 -7.30 7.90 0.63
C THR A 90 -8.20 8.94 1.30
N TYR A 91 -9.12 9.52 0.55
CA TYR A 91 -10.14 10.42 1.06
C TYR A 91 -11.11 9.67 1.98
N GLY A 92 -11.59 8.49 1.58
CA GLY A 92 -12.50 7.67 2.38
C GLY A 92 -11.90 7.30 3.74
N ILE A 93 -10.66 6.80 3.76
CA ILE A 93 -9.97 6.42 5.02
C ILE A 93 -9.73 7.64 5.89
N SER A 94 -9.29 8.76 5.31
CA SER A 94 -9.05 9.98 6.08
C SER A 94 -10.34 10.52 6.74
N TYR A 95 -11.44 10.59 5.98
CA TYR A 95 -12.74 11.00 6.51
C TYR A 95 -13.29 10.02 7.54
N ALA A 96 -13.11 8.71 7.35
CA ALA A 96 -13.50 7.70 8.32
C ALA A 96 -12.71 7.81 9.63
N LEU A 97 -11.39 8.06 9.57
CA LEU A 97 -10.56 8.25 10.75
C LEU A 97 -11.00 9.49 11.54
N VAL A 98 -11.24 10.61 10.87
CA VAL A 98 -11.74 11.82 11.53
C VAL A 98 -13.14 11.60 12.11
N ALA A 99 -14.04 10.95 11.37
CA ALA A 99 -15.37 10.61 11.88
C ALA A 99 -15.29 9.71 13.11
N ALA A 100 -14.37 8.74 13.13
CA ALA A 100 -14.14 7.88 14.30
C ALA A 100 -13.65 8.67 15.51
N VAL A 101 -12.71 9.61 15.33
CA VAL A 101 -12.24 10.50 16.42
C VAL A 101 -13.38 11.36 16.97
N ILE A 102 -14.20 11.94 16.08
CA ILE A 102 -15.38 12.73 16.46
C ILE A 102 -16.39 11.89 17.25
N LEU A 103 -16.68 10.67 16.78
CA LEU A 103 -17.60 9.73 17.42
C LEU A 103 -17.09 9.28 18.79
N LEU A 104 -15.83 8.86 18.89
CA LEU A 104 -15.20 8.41 20.14
C LEU A 104 -15.08 9.54 21.15
N GLY A 105 -14.75 10.75 20.67
CA GLY A 105 -14.69 11.95 21.50
C GLY A 105 -16.06 12.54 21.85
N ARG A 106 -17.17 11.95 21.36
CA ARG A 106 -18.54 12.47 21.52
C ARG A 106 -18.67 13.94 21.13
N ILE A 107 -17.94 14.37 20.11
CA ILE A 107 -17.92 15.75 19.64
C ILE A 107 -19.19 16.00 18.79
N PRO A 108 -19.97 17.06 19.06
CA PRO A 108 -21.15 17.39 18.25
C PRO A 108 -20.74 17.66 16.79
N TYR A 109 -21.37 16.97 15.84
CA TYR A 109 -21.10 17.10 14.40
C TYR A 109 -22.36 16.81 13.57
N SER A 110 -22.34 17.21 12.29
CA SER A 110 -23.39 16.90 11.32
C SER A 110 -22.88 15.88 10.30
N ALA A 111 -23.44 14.67 10.33
CA ALA A 111 -23.11 13.62 9.38
C ALA A 111 -23.42 14.03 7.93
N GLY A 112 -24.53 14.77 7.71
CA GLY A 112 -24.91 15.26 6.39
C GLY A 112 -23.87 16.21 5.79
N ILE A 113 -23.44 17.22 6.56
CA ILE A 113 -22.42 18.18 6.11
C ILE A 113 -21.08 17.48 5.89
N LEU A 114 -20.71 16.53 6.76
CA LEU A 114 -19.47 15.77 6.61
C LEU A 114 -19.46 14.95 5.32
N LEU A 115 -20.58 14.31 4.97
CA LEU A 115 -20.74 13.51 3.76
C LEU A 115 -20.75 14.36 2.48
N ILE A 116 -21.39 15.53 2.52
CA ILE A 116 -21.33 16.52 1.42
C ILE A 116 -19.88 16.96 1.18
N ASN A 117 -19.15 17.32 2.23
CA ASN A 117 -17.74 17.72 2.12
C ASN A 117 -16.87 16.57 1.61
N PHE A 118 -17.11 15.33 2.04
CA PHE A 118 -16.42 14.16 1.50
C PHE A 118 -16.62 14.01 -0.01
N ALA A 119 -17.88 14.08 -0.47
CA ALA A 119 -18.20 13.97 -1.89
C ALA A 119 -17.59 15.13 -2.71
N ALA A 120 -17.71 16.36 -2.21
CA ALA A 120 -17.18 17.55 -2.88
C ALA A 120 -15.65 17.52 -2.98
N THR A 121 -14.95 17.20 -1.88
CA THR A 121 -13.48 17.20 -1.85
C THR A 121 -12.90 16.11 -2.72
N THR A 122 -13.50 14.92 -2.69
CA THR A 122 -13.14 13.81 -3.57
C THR A 122 -13.38 14.16 -5.04
N GLY A 123 -14.53 14.76 -5.37
CA GLY A 123 -14.88 15.15 -6.74
C GLY A 123 -13.94 16.23 -7.30
N VAL A 124 -13.62 17.26 -6.50
CA VAL A 124 -12.63 18.28 -6.87
C VAL A 124 -11.27 17.65 -7.11
N GLN A 125 -10.83 16.73 -6.26
CA GLN A 125 -9.52 16.08 -6.43
C GLN A 125 -9.47 15.18 -7.66
N ILE A 126 -10.56 14.45 -7.96
CA ILE A 126 -10.69 13.68 -9.20
C ILE A 126 -10.58 14.59 -10.42
N LEU A 127 -11.27 15.73 -10.42
CA LEU A 127 -11.22 16.68 -11.52
C LEU A 127 -9.82 17.29 -11.69
N VAL A 128 -9.21 17.75 -10.60
CA VAL A 128 -7.84 18.30 -10.61
C VAL A 128 -6.86 17.25 -11.12
N SER A 129 -7.00 16.00 -10.69
CA SER A 129 -6.13 14.90 -11.13
C SER A 129 -6.37 14.53 -12.59
N ALA A 130 -7.61 14.49 -13.07
CA ALA A 130 -7.93 14.22 -14.47
C ALA A 130 -7.44 15.33 -15.41
N VAL A 131 -7.55 16.60 -14.99
CA VAL A 131 -6.99 17.74 -15.73
C VAL A 131 -5.46 17.69 -15.71
N ALA A 132 -4.86 17.34 -14.58
CA ALA A 132 -3.42 17.15 -14.47
C ALA A 132 -2.95 16.00 -15.37
N GLU A 133 -3.56 14.82 -15.32
CA GLU A 133 -3.20 13.66 -16.15
C GLU A 133 -3.29 13.98 -17.65
N ARG A 134 -4.34 14.66 -18.10
CA ARG A 134 -4.48 15.10 -19.51
C ARG A 134 -3.37 16.06 -19.96
N GLN A 135 -2.70 16.72 -19.02
CA GLN A 135 -1.60 17.65 -19.28
C GLN A 135 -0.20 17.04 -19.09
N ILE A 136 -0.11 15.81 -18.56
CA ILE A 136 1.13 15.15 -18.13
C ILE A 136 1.44 13.97 -19.07
N GLY A 137 2.13 14.25 -20.16
CA GLY A 137 2.94 13.25 -20.86
C GLY A 137 4.40 13.47 -20.48
N TYR A 138 4.89 12.75 -19.46
CA TYR A 138 6.33 12.65 -19.24
C TYR A 138 6.92 11.77 -20.35
N ARG A 139 7.99 12.22 -20.99
CA ARG A 139 8.77 11.36 -21.90
C ARG A 139 9.98 10.86 -21.15
N VAL A 140 10.12 9.55 -21.11
CA VAL A 140 11.25 8.89 -20.45
C VAL A 140 12.34 8.72 -21.50
N PHE A 141 13.44 9.45 -21.33
CA PHE A 141 14.62 9.31 -22.15
C PHE A 141 15.56 8.31 -21.50
N VAL A 142 16.05 7.35 -22.27
CA VAL A 142 16.91 6.27 -21.76
C VAL A 142 18.31 6.44 -22.34
N ALA A 143 19.32 6.53 -21.47
CA ALA A 143 20.71 6.45 -21.88
C ALA A 143 21.06 4.98 -22.21
N PRO A 144 21.77 4.71 -23.32
CA PRO A 144 22.16 3.37 -23.71
C PRO A 144 23.20 2.79 -22.75
N GLY A 145 23.26 1.45 -22.67
CA GLY A 145 24.23 0.72 -21.86
C GLY A 145 23.64 0.08 -20.59
N GLY A 146 24.33 -0.93 -20.08
CA GLY A 146 23.89 -1.70 -18.91
C GLY A 146 22.63 -2.54 -19.19
N ARG A 147 21.71 -2.60 -18.21
CA ARG A 147 20.49 -3.43 -18.28
C ARG A 147 19.21 -2.63 -18.56
N VAL A 148 19.32 -1.49 -19.25
CA VAL A 148 18.19 -0.59 -19.53
C VAL A 148 17.11 -1.20 -20.44
N GLU A 149 17.43 -2.23 -21.24
CA GLU A 149 16.49 -2.97 -22.10
C GLU A 149 15.31 -3.57 -21.31
N GLN A 150 15.49 -3.84 -20.00
CA GLN A 150 14.42 -4.33 -19.14
C GLN A 150 13.24 -3.35 -19.00
N LEU A 151 13.45 -2.06 -19.30
CA LEU A 151 12.40 -1.05 -19.29
C LEU A 151 11.45 -1.16 -20.49
N GLU A 152 11.91 -1.70 -21.62
CA GLU A 152 11.09 -1.87 -22.83
C GLU A 152 9.99 -2.92 -22.62
N ALA A 153 10.23 -3.88 -21.72
CA ALA A 153 9.27 -4.91 -21.36
C ALA A 153 8.11 -4.41 -20.47
N VAL A 154 8.08 -3.13 -20.08
CA VAL A 154 7.09 -2.57 -19.15
C VAL A 154 5.99 -1.82 -19.91
N ASP A 155 4.78 -2.39 -19.91
CA ASP A 155 3.61 -1.79 -20.55
C ASP A 155 3.22 -0.41 -19.96
N GLY A 156 3.19 0.61 -20.81
CA GLY A 156 2.64 1.93 -20.50
C GLY A 156 3.68 3.01 -20.18
N LEU A 157 4.96 2.76 -20.48
CA LEU A 157 6.02 3.76 -20.43
C LEU A 157 6.36 4.23 -21.85
N ASP A 158 6.19 5.53 -22.14
CA ASP A 158 6.65 6.12 -23.41
C ASP A 158 8.16 6.40 -23.31
N THR A 159 8.95 5.40 -23.69
CA THR A 159 10.43 5.44 -23.65
C THR A 159 11.01 5.84 -24.98
N THR A 160 11.96 6.78 -24.97
CA THR A 160 12.78 7.15 -26.12
C THR A 160 14.24 6.84 -25.78
N LEU A 161 14.82 5.86 -26.45
CA LEU A 161 16.25 5.59 -26.36
C LEU A 161 17.04 6.73 -27.01
N LEU A 162 17.98 7.31 -26.28
CA LEU A 162 18.85 8.35 -26.80
C LEU A 162 20.01 7.71 -27.59
N THR A 163 20.23 8.18 -28.81
CA THR A 163 21.30 7.69 -29.69
C THR A 163 22.63 8.44 -29.52
N SER A 164 22.59 9.62 -28.89
CA SER A 164 23.76 10.47 -28.63
C SER A 164 23.72 11.06 -27.23
N ALA A 165 24.90 11.26 -26.63
CA ALA A 165 25.08 11.90 -25.33
C ALA A 165 24.67 13.38 -25.37
N SER A 166 23.36 13.61 -25.26
CA SER A 166 22.76 14.93 -25.36
C SER A 166 21.71 15.11 -24.27
N VAL A 167 21.68 16.30 -23.66
CA VAL A 167 20.70 16.62 -22.63
C VAL A 167 19.33 16.83 -23.28
N PRO A 168 18.29 16.08 -22.87
CA PRO A 168 16.95 16.27 -23.41
C PRO A 168 16.45 17.69 -23.17
N ARG A 169 16.16 18.45 -24.23
CA ARG A 169 15.69 19.86 -24.13
C ARG A 169 14.21 20.02 -23.77
N SER A 170 13.55 18.97 -23.30
CA SER A 170 12.14 19.01 -22.92
C SER A 170 11.99 19.40 -21.45
N LYS A 171 11.13 20.39 -21.16
CA LYS A 171 10.71 20.75 -19.79
C LYS A 171 10.03 19.59 -19.03
N ARG A 172 9.77 18.46 -19.70
CA ARG A 172 9.07 17.27 -19.18
C ARG A 172 9.86 15.97 -19.41
N ALA A 173 11.18 16.09 -19.57
CA ALA A 173 12.07 14.94 -19.70
C ALA A 173 12.34 14.31 -18.33
N ILE A 174 12.40 13.00 -18.31
CA ILE A 174 13.05 12.21 -17.26
C ILE A 174 14.18 11.47 -17.94
N LEU A 175 15.39 11.51 -17.37
CA LEU A 175 16.51 10.71 -17.88
C LEU A 175 16.65 9.45 -17.02
N VAL A 176 16.74 8.31 -17.67
CA VAL A 176 16.94 7.01 -17.02
C VAL A 176 18.21 6.38 -17.56
N ALA A 177 19.07 5.91 -16.66
CA ALA A 177 20.33 5.29 -17.02
C ALA A 177 20.64 4.13 -16.06
N ASP A 178 21.54 3.24 -16.46
CA ASP A 178 22.19 2.31 -15.55
C ASP A 178 23.38 3.00 -14.89
N LEU A 179 23.22 3.52 -13.67
CA LEU A 179 24.27 4.30 -12.99
C LEU A 179 25.40 3.41 -12.43
N HIS A 180 25.28 2.09 -12.53
CA HIS A 180 26.37 1.16 -12.21
C HIS A 180 27.12 0.66 -13.45
N PHE A 181 26.66 1.04 -14.64
CA PHE A 181 27.35 0.75 -15.89
C PHE A 181 28.45 1.79 -16.12
N ASP A 182 29.62 1.34 -16.58
CA ASP A 182 30.73 2.21 -16.96
C ASP A 182 30.40 2.91 -18.29
N HIS A 183 29.76 4.08 -18.18
CA HIS A 183 29.43 4.93 -19.33
C HIS A 183 30.68 5.60 -19.89
N SER A 184 30.68 5.91 -21.19
CA SER A 184 31.75 6.75 -21.75
C SER A 184 31.72 8.16 -21.14
N ASP A 185 32.86 8.84 -21.08
CA ASP A 185 33.00 10.22 -20.58
C ASP A 185 31.94 11.20 -21.12
N GLU A 186 31.53 11.05 -22.39
CA GLU A 186 30.50 11.89 -23.01
C GLU A 186 29.12 11.70 -22.34
N TRP A 187 28.77 10.46 -22.04
CA TRP A 187 27.52 10.10 -21.37
C TRP A 187 27.51 10.51 -19.90
N GLU A 188 28.62 10.34 -19.18
CA GLU A 188 28.73 10.81 -17.80
C GLU A 188 28.55 12.32 -17.70
N ARG A 189 29.17 13.08 -18.61
CA ARG A 189 28.98 14.54 -18.71
C ARG A 189 27.54 14.90 -19.03
N ALA A 190 26.90 14.22 -19.98
CA ALA A 190 25.51 14.49 -20.33
C ALA A 190 24.53 14.19 -19.17
N ILE A 191 24.77 13.13 -18.39
CA ILE A 191 23.97 12.80 -17.20
C ILE A 191 24.14 13.86 -16.11
N ALA A 192 25.38 14.31 -15.86
CA ALA A 192 25.66 15.38 -14.92
C ALA A 192 25.01 16.71 -15.35
N GLU A 193 25.13 17.06 -16.63
CA GLU A 193 24.54 18.27 -17.22
C GLU A 193 23.01 18.25 -17.14
N ALA A 194 22.37 17.09 -17.41
CA ALA A 194 20.93 16.92 -17.24
C ALA A 194 20.48 17.23 -15.80
N THR A 195 21.23 16.73 -14.81
CA THR A 195 20.96 16.99 -13.39
C THR A 195 21.07 18.48 -13.06
N LEU A 196 22.10 19.17 -13.59
CA LEU A 196 22.28 20.62 -13.41
C LEU A 196 21.16 21.44 -14.07
N HIS A 197 20.56 20.95 -15.15
CA HIS A 197 19.38 21.56 -15.78
C HIS A 197 18.06 21.27 -15.04
N GLY A 198 18.10 20.56 -13.91
CA GLY A 198 16.92 20.18 -13.14
C GLY A 198 16.10 19.07 -13.78
N ILE A 199 16.68 18.31 -14.71
CA ILE A 199 16.08 17.09 -15.25
C ILE A 199 16.37 15.97 -14.26
N PRO A 200 15.35 15.31 -13.71
CA PRO A 200 15.57 14.21 -12.78
C PRO A 200 16.21 13.04 -13.51
N VAL A 201 17.29 12.53 -12.92
CA VAL A 201 17.99 11.33 -13.38
C VAL A 201 17.67 10.19 -12.42
N TYR A 202 17.19 9.06 -12.96
CA TYR A 202 16.91 7.86 -12.18
C TYR A 202 17.71 6.66 -12.67
N HIS A 203 18.03 5.75 -11.75
CA HIS A 203 18.57 4.45 -12.10
C HIS A 203 17.46 3.54 -12.68
N TYR A 204 17.71 2.81 -13.76
CA TYR A 204 16.70 1.95 -14.42
C TYR A 204 15.96 1.02 -13.44
N LYS A 205 16.70 0.39 -12.53
CA LYS A 205 16.15 -0.49 -11.48
C LYS A 205 15.12 0.21 -10.59
N GLN A 206 15.34 1.48 -10.22
CA GLN A 206 14.38 2.23 -9.40
C GLN A 206 13.06 2.42 -10.15
N VAL A 207 13.14 2.76 -11.44
CA VAL A 207 11.97 2.92 -12.31
C VAL A 207 11.22 1.61 -12.46
N LEU A 208 11.92 0.50 -12.72
CA LEU A 208 11.34 -0.83 -12.84
C LEU A 208 10.64 -1.28 -11.55
N GLU A 209 11.30 -1.13 -10.41
CA GLU A 209 10.75 -1.51 -9.10
C GLU A 209 9.49 -0.71 -8.78
N THR A 210 9.49 0.59 -9.05
CA THR A 210 8.32 1.45 -8.87
C THR A 210 7.14 1.03 -9.76
N LEU A 211 7.39 0.78 -11.05
CA LEU A 211 6.33 0.46 -12.01
C LEU A 211 5.73 -0.92 -11.77
N THR A 212 6.58 -1.90 -11.44
CA THR A 212 6.16 -3.29 -11.26
C THR A 212 5.73 -3.60 -9.83
N GLY A 213 6.14 -2.79 -8.86
CA GLY A 213 5.98 -3.07 -7.43
C GLY A 213 6.77 -4.29 -6.97
N LYS A 214 7.80 -4.72 -7.71
CA LYS A 214 8.62 -5.91 -7.47
C LYS A 214 10.08 -5.53 -7.28
N VAL A 215 10.77 -6.16 -6.32
CA VAL A 215 12.22 -6.01 -6.14
C VAL A 215 12.89 -7.36 -6.36
N ARG A 216 13.86 -7.40 -7.27
CA ARG A 216 14.78 -8.54 -7.41
C ARG A 216 16.06 -8.24 -6.64
N ILE A 217 16.31 -9.03 -5.61
CA ILE A 217 17.60 -9.03 -4.90
C ILE A 217 18.47 -10.07 -5.59
N GLU A 218 19.37 -9.61 -6.45
CA GLU A 218 20.38 -10.46 -7.09
C GLU A 218 21.67 -10.47 -6.25
N HIS A 219 21.99 -9.33 -5.63
CA HIS A 219 23.13 -9.19 -4.72
C HIS A 219 22.74 -8.44 -3.44
N MET A 220 23.26 -8.87 -2.28
CA MET A 220 22.98 -8.22 -0.98
C MET A 220 23.44 -6.75 -0.91
N SER A 221 24.34 -6.32 -1.79
CA SER A 221 24.90 -4.97 -1.84
C SER A 221 23.94 -3.90 -2.40
N GLU A 222 22.76 -4.27 -2.91
CA GLU A 222 21.88 -3.35 -3.65
C GLU A 222 20.80 -2.64 -2.80
N ASN A 223 20.93 -2.63 -1.47
CA ASN A 223 20.00 -1.89 -0.63
C ASN A 223 20.35 -0.39 -0.58
N THR A 224 19.46 0.41 -1.16
CA THR A 224 19.52 1.89 -1.27
C THR A 224 19.67 2.64 0.06
N PHE A 225 19.54 1.97 1.22
CA PHE A 225 19.60 2.59 2.54
C PHE A 225 20.81 2.19 3.40
N GLY A 226 21.77 1.44 2.86
CA GLY A 226 23.00 1.06 3.60
C GLY A 226 22.77 0.16 4.81
N SER A 227 21.53 -0.26 5.08
CA SER A 227 21.19 -1.25 6.11
C SER A 227 20.09 -2.19 5.62
N LEU A 228 20.25 -3.46 5.97
CA LEU A 228 19.27 -4.53 5.74
C LEU A 228 18.09 -4.46 6.73
N LEU A 229 18.10 -3.53 7.68
CA LEU A 229 17.14 -3.47 8.77
C LEU A 229 16.13 -2.32 8.58
N PRO A 230 14.84 -2.53 8.89
CA PRO A 230 13.90 -1.42 8.98
C PRO A 230 14.38 -0.41 10.01
N SER A 231 14.13 0.88 9.76
CA SER A 231 14.44 1.92 10.74
C SER A 231 13.72 1.62 12.07
N LEU A 232 14.45 1.81 13.19
CA LEU A 232 13.92 1.56 14.53
C LEU A 232 12.65 2.38 14.81
N ASN A 233 12.61 3.63 14.32
CA ASN A 233 11.46 4.52 14.47
C ASN A 233 10.24 3.96 13.73
N TYR A 234 10.40 3.50 12.49
CA TYR A 234 9.31 2.87 11.74
C TYR A 234 8.80 1.63 12.46
N ALA A 235 9.69 0.73 12.89
CA ALA A 235 9.30 -0.50 13.58
C ALA A 235 8.51 -0.24 14.87
N ARG A 236 8.89 0.80 15.63
CA ARG A 236 8.17 1.24 16.85
C ARG A 236 6.82 1.85 16.52
N THR A 237 6.75 2.78 15.58
CA THR A 237 5.49 3.43 15.17
C THR A 237 4.51 2.41 14.59
N LYS A 238 4.99 1.50 13.72
CA LYS A 238 4.18 0.41 13.17
C LYS A 238 3.65 -0.49 14.28
N ARG A 239 4.48 -0.83 15.27
CA ARG A 239 4.04 -1.64 16.41
C ARG A 239 2.98 -0.94 17.26
N ALA A 240 3.14 0.36 17.51
CA ALA A 240 2.14 1.14 18.23
C ALA A 240 0.81 1.19 17.45
N ALA A 241 0.87 1.44 16.14
CA ALA A 241 -0.30 1.43 15.26
C ALA A 241 -1.01 0.07 15.26
N ASP A 242 -0.26 -1.04 15.16
CA ASP A 242 -0.82 -2.40 15.22
C ASP A 242 -1.59 -2.64 16.53
N ILE A 243 -1.01 -2.24 17.67
CA ILE A 243 -1.63 -2.41 18.98
C ILE A 243 -2.89 -1.55 19.08
N ILE A 244 -2.80 -0.25 18.77
CA ILE A 244 -3.92 0.69 18.87
C ILE A 244 -5.07 0.21 17.99
N LEU A 245 -4.80 -0.12 16.72
CA LEU A 245 -5.82 -0.59 15.79
C LEU A 245 -6.47 -1.89 16.27
N THR A 246 -5.67 -2.82 16.79
CA THR A 246 -6.22 -4.08 17.33
C THR A 246 -7.07 -3.85 18.57
N LEU A 247 -6.66 -2.98 19.49
CA LEU A 247 -7.43 -2.65 20.70
C LEU A 247 -8.75 -1.94 20.39
N LEU A 248 -8.81 -1.16 19.31
CA LEU A 248 -10.04 -0.51 18.85
C LEU A 248 -11.00 -1.49 18.18
N ILE A 249 -10.49 -2.39 17.32
CA ILE A 249 -11.32 -3.28 16.51
C ILE A 249 -11.73 -4.55 17.27
N LEU A 250 -10.84 -5.12 18.10
CA LEU A 250 -11.06 -6.41 18.73
C LEU A 250 -12.32 -6.46 19.62
N PRO A 251 -12.67 -5.43 20.43
CA PRO A 251 -13.91 -5.45 21.20
C PRO A 251 -15.17 -5.52 20.34
N ILE A 252 -15.16 -4.85 19.17
CA ILE A 252 -16.26 -4.85 18.21
C ILE A 252 -16.40 -6.24 17.58
N LEU A 253 -15.27 -6.90 17.27
CA LEU A 253 -15.25 -8.23 16.68
C LEU A 253 -15.42 -9.37 17.68
N ALA A 254 -15.24 -9.13 18.98
CA ALA A 254 -15.27 -10.17 20.01
C ALA A 254 -16.60 -10.94 20.03
N LEU A 255 -17.72 -10.22 19.96
CA LEU A 255 -19.05 -10.84 19.93
C LEU A 255 -19.29 -11.68 18.65
N PRO A 256 -19.08 -11.15 17.43
CA PRO A 256 -19.11 -11.96 16.21
C PRO A 256 -18.19 -13.19 16.26
N MET A 257 -16.97 -13.03 16.77
CA MET A 257 -16.00 -14.13 16.90
C MET A 257 -16.49 -15.22 17.85
N ALA A 258 -17.13 -14.85 18.97
CA ALA A 258 -17.72 -15.81 19.90
C ALA A 258 -18.88 -16.61 19.25
N LEU A 259 -19.73 -15.93 18.47
CA LEU A 259 -20.82 -16.58 17.73
C LEU A 259 -20.28 -17.56 16.67
N VAL A 260 -19.24 -17.16 15.93
CA VAL A 260 -18.57 -18.04 14.95
C VAL A 260 -17.95 -19.25 15.66
N ALA A 261 -17.29 -19.04 16.80
CA ALA A 261 -16.71 -20.13 17.59
C ALA A 261 -17.78 -21.14 18.06
N LEU A 262 -18.93 -20.65 18.51
CA LEU A 262 -20.07 -21.48 18.88
C LEU A 262 -20.60 -22.27 17.67
N ALA A 263 -20.82 -21.60 16.55
CA ALA A 263 -21.31 -22.25 15.32
C ALA A 263 -20.38 -23.37 14.84
N ILE A 264 -19.06 -23.19 14.93
CA ILE A 264 -18.07 -24.24 14.59
C ILE A 264 -18.22 -25.46 15.49
N ARG A 265 -18.43 -25.26 16.80
CA ARG A 265 -18.60 -26.36 17.78
C ARG A 265 -19.93 -27.08 17.63
N LEU A 266 -20.96 -26.38 17.14
CA LEU A 266 -22.26 -26.98 16.83
C LEU A 266 -22.23 -27.79 15.53
N GLU A 267 -21.47 -27.36 14.52
CA GLU A 267 -21.36 -28.07 13.24
C GLU A 267 -20.42 -29.30 13.33
N SER A 268 -19.38 -29.25 14.16
CA SER A 268 -18.36 -30.30 14.26
C SER A 268 -17.76 -30.44 15.66
N SER A 269 -17.48 -31.67 16.09
CA SER A 269 -16.88 -31.96 17.40
C SER A 269 -15.45 -31.40 17.52
N GLY A 270 -15.04 -31.02 18.73
CA GLY A 270 -13.69 -30.51 19.04
C GLY A 270 -13.58 -28.98 19.19
N PRO A 271 -12.35 -28.43 19.26
CA PRO A 271 -12.11 -27.00 19.53
C PRO A 271 -12.46 -26.09 18.35
N ALA A 272 -12.97 -24.88 18.65
CA ALA A 272 -13.30 -23.87 17.64
C ALA A 272 -12.05 -23.27 16.96
N PHE A 273 -10.91 -23.27 17.66
CA PHE A 273 -9.66 -22.73 17.15
C PHE A 273 -8.73 -23.83 16.64
N PHE A 274 -8.06 -23.53 15.54
CA PHE A 274 -6.99 -24.32 14.98
C PHE A 274 -5.67 -23.57 15.17
N LEU A 275 -4.65 -24.27 15.70
CA LEU A 275 -3.32 -23.73 15.94
C LEU A 275 -2.35 -24.39 14.97
N GLN A 276 -1.60 -23.59 14.21
CA GLN A 276 -0.59 -24.09 13.28
C GLN A 276 0.75 -23.42 13.52
N LEU A 277 1.83 -24.20 13.54
CA LEU A 277 3.18 -23.65 13.58
C LEU A 277 3.54 -23.02 12.23
N ARG A 278 4.00 -21.79 12.28
CA ARG A 278 4.38 -20.98 11.11
C ARG A 278 5.72 -20.30 11.37
N MET A 279 6.47 -20.02 10.30
CA MET A 279 7.70 -19.24 10.39
C MET A 279 7.38 -17.77 10.67
N GLY A 280 8.01 -17.21 11.70
CA GLY A 280 7.72 -15.87 12.22
C GLY A 280 8.83 -14.86 12.01
N HIS A 281 8.77 -13.79 12.81
CA HIS A 281 9.77 -12.72 12.79
C HIS A 281 11.15 -13.24 13.23
N ARG A 282 12.20 -12.86 12.51
CA ARG A 282 13.59 -13.30 12.74
C ARG A 282 13.77 -14.82 12.69
N GLY A 283 12.94 -15.51 11.92
CA GLY A 283 12.98 -16.97 11.81
C GLY A 283 12.52 -17.70 13.08
N VAL A 284 11.89 -17.01 14.04
CA VAL A 284 11.35 -17.63 15.25
C VAL A 284 9.96 -18.19 14.94
N PRO A 285 9.73 -19.51 15.05
CA PRO A 285 8.41 -20.07 14.81
C PRO A 285 7.39 -19.63 15.86
N PHE A 286 6.12 -19.48 15.45
CA PHE A 286 5.02 -19.16 16.35
C PHE A 286 3.74 -19.92 15.95
N LYS A 287 2.78 -19.99 16.88
CA LYS A 287 1.49 -20.65 16.63
C LYS A 287 0.48 -19.62 16.12
N VAL A 288 0.18 -19.65 14.83
CA VAL A 288 -0.92 -18.86 14.26
C VAL A 288 -2.26 -19.41 14.74
N ILE A 289 -3.15 -18.51 15.16
CA ILE A 289 -4.49 -18.86 15.65
C ILE A 289 -5.49 -18.58 14.54
N LYS A 290 -6.28 -19.59 14.15
CA LYS A 290 -7.37 -19.46 13.18
C LYS A 290 -8.64 -20.10 13.70
N PHE A 291 -9.78 -19.76 13.11
CA PHE A 291 -10.95 -20.60 13.27
C PHE A 291 -10.76 -21.92 12.53
N ARG A 292 -11.25 -23.00 13.13
CA ARG A 292 -11.24 -24.31 12.50
C ARG A 292 -12.26 -24.31 11.36
N THR A 293 -11.77 -24.61 10.15
CA THR A 293 -12.59 -24.69 8.92
C THR A 293 -12.66 -26.10 8.34
N MET A 294 -11.97 -27.06 8.96
CA MET A 294 -11.89 -28.45 8.52
C MET A 294 -12.28 -29.39 9.67
N ARG A 295 -12.82 -30.56 9.34
CA ARG A 295 -13.12 -31.61 10.34
C ARG A 295 -11.81 -32.10 10.97
N CYS A 296 -11.87 -32.45 12.25
CA CYS A 296 -10.77 -33.14 12.90
C CYS A 296 -10.71 -34.57 12.35
N GLU A 297 -9.72 -34.86 11.51
CA GLU A 297 -9.43 -36.23 11.07
C GLU A 297 -8.46 -36.92 12.02
N ASP A 298 -8.48 -38.25 11.96
CA ASP A 298 -7.58 -39.13 12.68
C ASP A 298 -6.12 -38.92 12.17
N PRO A 299 -5.16 -38.56 13.04
CA PRO A 299 -3.76 -38.30 12.67
C PRO A 299 -3.08 -39.45 11.92
N THR A 300 -3.62 -40.66 12.06
CA THR A 300 -3.11 -41.90 11.44
C THR A 300 -3.30 -41.98 9.93
N LYS A 301 -4.06 -41.06 9.30
CA LYS A 301 -4.35 -41.05 7.86
C LYS A 301 -3.50 -40.09 7.02
N MET A 302 -2.57 -39.32 7.62
CA MET A 302 -1.75 -38.36 6.88
C MET A 302 -0.41 -38.99 6.48
N ALA A 303 -0.23 -39.23 5.17
CA ALA A 303 0.98 -39.87 4.62
C ALA A 303 2.21 -38.94 4.55
N ASP A 304 2.03 -37.62 4.48
CA ASP A 304 3.14 -36.66 4.35
C ASP A 304 2.83 -35.27 4.96
N ALA A 305 3.79 -34.69 5.67
CA ALA A 305 3.65 -33.40 6.35
C ALA A 305 3.53 -32.21 5.36
N ARG A 306 4.12 -32.33 4.16
CA ARG A 306 4.02 -31.32 3.09
C ARG A 306 2.64 -31.33 2.44
N ASP A 307 2.15 -32.51 2.10
CA ASP A 307 0.82 -32.71 1.51
C ASP A 307 -0.29 -32.35 2.51
N ALA A 308 -0.05 -32.56 3.81
CA ALA A 308 -0.91 -32.08 4.89
C ALA A 308 -1.00 -30.54 4.95
N ALA A 309 0.08 -29.84 4.61
CA ALA A 309 0.15 -28.38 4.67
C ALA A 309 -0.51 -27.69 3.46
N MET A 310 -0.68 -28.40 2.33
CA MET A 310 -1.28 -27.87 1.11
C MET A 310 -2.78 -28.19 1.02
N THR A 311 -3.62 -27.16 0.89
CA THR A 311 -5.06 -27.34 0.65
C THR A 311 -5.32 -27.58 -0.85
N LYS A 312 -5.88 -28.75 -1.17
CA LYS A 312 -6.31 -29.14 -2.53
C LYS A 312 -7.59 -28.38 -2.95
N LYS A 313 -7.84 -28.30 -4.26
CA LYS A 313 -9.12 -27.78 -4.78
C LYS A 313 -10.21 -28.79 -4.45
N ASP A 314 -11.32 -28.33 -3.88
CA ASP A 314 -12.44 -29.17 -3.40
C ASP A 314 -12.05 -30.20 -2.32
N ASP A 315 -11.39 -29.73 -1.26
CA ASP A 315 -11.00 -30.57 -0.12
C ASP A 315 -12.22 -30.96 0.74
N ASP A 316 -12.58 -32.24 0.72
CA ASP A 316 -13.74 -32.84 1.42
C ASP A 316 -13.71 -32.67 2.94
N ARG A 317 -12.53 -32.34 3.49
CA ARG A 317 -12.35 -32.07 4.93
C ARG A 317 -12.95 -30.74 5.35
N ILE A 318 -13.18 -29.81 4.42
CA ILE A 318 -13.72 -28.47 4.70
C ILE A 318 -15.21 -28.58 5.04
N THR A 319 -15.63 -28.01 6.18
CA THR A 319 -17.05 -28.00 6.58
C THR A 319 -17.87 -26.99 5.77
N ARG A 320 -19.21 -27.02 5.86
CA ARG A 320 -20.06 -26.06 5.11
C ARG A 320 -19.84 -24.65 5.65
N LEU A 321 -19.83 -24.48 6.97
CA LEU A 321 -19.44 -23.21 7.59
C LEU A 321 -17.99 -22.86 7.27
N GLY A 322 -17.08 -23.84 7.29
CA GLY A 322 -15.67 -23.65 6.98
C GLY A 322 -15.43 -23.05 5.59
N ARG A 323 -16.22 -23.48 4.59
CA ARG A 323 -16.17 -22.91 3.24
C ARG A 323 -16.56 -21.43 3.22
N PHE A 324 -17.62 -21.06 3.94
CA PHE A 324 -18.01 -19.65 4.09
C PHE A 324 -16.93 -18.83 4.81
N LEU A 325 -16.39 -19.35 5.90
CA LEU A 325 -15.35 -18.67 6.69
C LEU A 325 -14.07 -18.42 5.88
N ARG A 326 -13.63 -19.40 5.07
CA ARG A 326 -12.47 -19.26 4.17
C ARG A 326 -12.69 -18.24 3.06
N ARG A 327 -13.88 -18.26 2.43
CA ARG A 327 -14.22 -17.32 1.35
C ARG A 327 -14.30 -15.88 1.86
N SER A 328 -14.87 -15.69 3.03
CA SER A 328 -15.00 -14.38 3.69
C SER A 328 -13.75 -13.94 4.46
N ARG A 329 -12.72 -14.81 4.57
CA ARG A 329 -11.51 -14.62 5.41
C ARG A 329 -11.80 -14.44 6.90
N ILE A 330 -13.03 -14.70 7.35
CA ILE A 330 -13.42 -14.61 8.76
C ILE A 330 -12.62 -15.63 9.59
N ASP A 331 -12.17 -16.73 8.97
CA ASP A 331 -11.32 -17.72 9.63
C ASP A 331 -9.98 -17.16 10.15
N GLU A 332 -9.53 -16.02 9.63
CA GLU A 332 -8.28 -15.37 10.00
C GLU A 332 -8.44 -14.34 11.14
N LEU A 333 -9.65 -13.97 11.56
CA LEU A 333 -9.87 -12.99 12.63
C LEU A 333 -9.18 -13.33 13.97
N PRO A 334 -9.06 -14.60 14.41
CA PRO A 334 -8.35 -14.92 15.65
C PRO A 334 -6.85 -14.54 15.63
N GLN A 335 -6.26 -14.28 14.46
CA GLN A 335 -4.88 -13.83 14.33
C GLN A 335 -4.65 -12.45 14.97
N LEU A 336 -5.70 -11.67 15.23
CA LEU A 336 -5.61 -10.43 16.01
C LEU A 336 -5.00 -10.65 17.41
N ILE A 337 -5.17 -11.84 17.99
CA ILE A 337 -4.51 -12.22 19.24
C ILE A 337 -2.99 -12.35 19.03
N ASN A 338 -2.55 -12.92 17.90
CA ASN A 338 -1.12 -12.98 17.55
C ASN A 338 -0.55 -11.56 17.30
N VAL A 339 -1.35 -10.65 16.73
CA VAL A 339 -0.98 -9.23 16.62
C VAL A 339 -0.78 -8.61 18.00
N LEU A 340 -1.70 -8.79 18.95
CA LEU A 340 -1.51 -8.28 20.31
C LEU A 340 -0.26 -8.85 20.99
N LYS A 341 0.01 -10.15 20.83
CA LYS A 341 1.22 -10.81 21.36
C LYS A 341 2.53 -10.33 20.73
N GLY A 342 2.46 -9.66 19.58
CA GLY A 342 3.63 -9.15 18.87
C GLY A 342 4.33 -10.18 17.98
N GLU A 343 3.67 -11.31 17.75
CA GLU A 343 4.09 -12.37 16.82
C GLU A 343 3.76 -12.00 15.37
N MET A 344 2.67 -11.24 15.17
CA MET A 344 2.21 -10.74 13.87
C MET A 344 2.02 -9.23 13.85
N SER A 345 1.85 -8.68 12.65
CA SER A 345 1.39 -7.32 12.34
C SER A 345 0.10 -7.39 11.51
N TRP A 346 -0.64 -6.29 11.38
CA TRP A 346 -1.74 -6.24 10.42
C TRP A 346 -1.23 -6.42 8.99
N ILE A 347 -0.08 -5.81 8.68
CA ILE A 347 0.47 -5.72 7.34
C ILE A 347 1.92 -6.18 7.34
N GLY A 348 2.22 -7.15 6.49
CA GLY A 348 3.55 -7.73 6.32
C GLY A 348 3.51 -8.98 5.44
N PRO A 349 4.67 -9.61 5.17
CA PRO A 349 4.72 -10.86 4.42
C PRO A 349 3.89 -11.94 5.11
N ARG A 350 3.12 -12.71 4.34
CA ARG A 350 2.31 -13.81 4.91
C ARG A 350 3.22 -14.87 5.54
N PRO A 351 2.88 -15.40 6.75
CA PRO A 351 3.67 -16.45 7.38
C PRO A 351 3.41 -17.81 6.74
N GLU A 352 4.48 -18.50 6.35
CA GLU A 352 4.39 -19.84 5.75
C GLU A 352 4.49 -20.96 6.78
N ALA A 353 3.97 -22.14 6.43
CA ALA A 353 4.19 -23.34 7.23
C ALA A 353 5.68 -23.66 7.27
N ILE A 354 6.19 -24.15 8.41
CA ILE A 354 7.63 -24.37 8.62
C ILE A 354 8.23 -25.22 7.48
N ALA A 355 7.66 -26.38 7.21
CA ALA A 355 8.12 -27.27 6.13
C ALA A 355 8.15 -26.61 4.75
N LEU A 356 7.24 -25.66 4.49
CA LEU A 356 7.20 -24.93 3.24
C LEU A 356 8.25 -23.81 3.21
N SER A 357 8.45 -23.13 4.33
CA SER A 357 9.49 -22.11 4.50
C SER A 357 10.88 -22.71 4.32
N GLU A 358 11.15 -23.85 4.95
CA GLU A 358 12.43 -24.57 4.84
C GLU A 358 12.71 -25.01 3.39
N TRP A 359 11.69 -25.54 2.70
CA TRP A 359 11.82 -25.87 1.29
C TRP A 359 12.09 -24.65 0.41
N TYR A 360 11.39 -23.53 0.64
CA TYR A 360 11.67 -22.31 -0.10
C TYR A 360 13.05 -21.74 0.17
N GLU A 361 13.56 -21.85 1.40
CA GLU A 361 14.91 -21.45 1.75
C GLU A 361 15.98 -22.30 1.05
N SER A 362 15.71 -23.58 0.78
CA SER A 362 16.64 -24.41 0.01
C SER A 362 16.63 -24.12 -1.50
N GLU A 363 15.49 -23.68 -2.05
CA GLU A 363 15.34 -23.42 -3.49
C GLU A 363 15.67 -21.97 -3.89
N LEU A 364 15.40 -20.99 -3.02
CA LEU A 364 15.47 -19.57 -3.34
C LEU A 364 16.52 -18.85 -2.47
N PRO A 365 17.59 -18.33 -3.07
CA PRO A 365 18.52 -17.45 -2.38
C PRO A 365 17.81 -16.29 -1.71
N PHE A 366 18.26 -15.92 -0.51
CA PHE A 366 17.74 -14.80 0.28
C PHE A 366 16.28 -14.93 0.73
N TYR A 367 15.61 -16.09 0.54
CA TYR A 367 14.22 -16.26 0.97
C TYR A 367 14.00 -15.86 2.43
N SER A 368 14.92 -16.25 3.31
CA SER A 368 14.87 -16.00 4.75
C SER A 368 14.87 -14.50 5.11
N TYR A 369 15.35 -13.63 4.23
CA TYR A 369 15.37 -12.18 4.43
C TYR A 369 13.96 -11.60 4.64
N ARG A 370 12.92 -12.25 4.10
CA ARG A 370 11.52 -11.86 4.33
C ARG A 370 11.13 -11.83 5.81
N HIS A 371 11.81 -12.62 6.64
CA HIS A 371 11.51 -12.76 8.07
C HIS A 371 12.04 -11.58 8.91
N ILE A 372 12.73 -10.61 8.30
CA ILE A 372 13.25 -9.43 8.99
C ILE A 372 12.17 -8.49 9.53
N VAL A 373 10.92 -8.68 9.11
CA VAL A 373 9.75 -7.97 9.63
C VAL A 373 8.74 -8.95 10.21
N ARG A 374 7.80 -8.44 11.01
CA ARG A 374 6.71 -9.28 11.51
C ARG A 374 5.83 -9.73 10.35
N PRO A 375 5.40 -11.00 10.33
CA PRO A 375 4.45 -11.46 9.34
C PRO A 375 3.10 -10.74 9.47
N GLY A 376 2.41 -10.57 8.35
CA GLY A 376 1.13 -9.86 8.24
C GLY A 376 -0.08 -10.77 8.16
N ILE A 377 -1.24 -10.25 8.55
CA ILE A 377 -2.55 -10.82 8.18
C ILE A 377 -2.78 -10.61 6.67
N THR A 378 -2.55 -9.38 6.20
CA THR A 378 -2.48 -9.00 4.79
C THR A 378 -1.08 -8.48 4.43
N GLY A 379 -0.78 -8.30 3.15
CA GLY A 379 0.54 -7.91 2.67
C GLY A 379 0.55 -7.55 1.19
N TRP A 380 1.64 -6.90 0.75
CA TRP A 380 1.79 -6.43 -0.63
C TRP A 380 1.68 -7.56 -1.66
N ALA A 381 2.34 -8.70 -1.39
CA ALA A 381 2.23 -9.86 -2.25
C ALA A 381 0.79 -10.41 -2.32
N GLN A 382 0.07 -10.46 -1.18
CA GLN A 382 -1.31 -10.97 -1.13
C GLN A 382 -2.30 -10.13 -1.93
N VAL A 383 -2.07 -8.81 -2.07
CA VAL A 383 -2.98 -7.91 -2.81
C VAL A 383 -2.59 -7.72 -4.28
N ASN A 384 -1.37 -8.07 -4.67
CA ASN A 384 -0.89 -7.96 -6.06
C ASN A 384 -0.87 -9.30 -6.79
N GLN A 385 -0.72 -10.40 -6.05
CA GLN A 385 -0.59 -11.72 -6.63
C GLN A 385 -1.82 -12.57 -6.30
N GLY A 386 -2.37 -13.21 -7.34
CA GLY A 386 -3.42 -14.21 -7.21
C GLY A 386 -2.90 -15.53 -6.63
N HIS A 387 -3.47 -16.65 -7.08
CA HIS A 387 -3.07 -17.96 -6.58
C HIS A 387 -1.65 -18.32 -7.04
N VAL A 388 -0.84 -18.81 -6.09
CA VAL A 388 0.51 -19.31 -6.34
C VAL A 388 0.39 -20.81 -6.65
N THR A 389 0.77 -21.21 -7.85
CA THR A 389 0.70 -22.61 -8.31
C THR A 389 2.08 -23.21 -8.59
N ASN A 390 3.05 -22.39 -9.02
CA ASN A 390 4.37 -22.86 -9.46
C ASN A 390 5.55 -22.15 -8.74
N LEU A 391 6.77 -22.67 -8.90
CA LEU A 391 8.00 -22.08 -8.35
C LEU A 391 8.23 -20.62 -8.82
N ASP A 392 7.93 -20.30 -10.07
CA ASP A 392 8.02 -18.93 -10.59
C ASP A 392 7.05 -17.98 -9.88
N ASP A 393 5.87 -18.47 -9.48
CA ASP A 393 4.93 -17.68 -8.68
C ASP A 393 5.50 -17.40 -7.29
N ILE A 394 6.28 -18.33 -6.72
CA ILE A 394 6.92 -18.15 -5.41
C ILE A 394 8.03 -17.11 -5.50
N SER A 395 8.83 -17.13 -6.57
CA SER A 395 9.83 -16.08 -6.83
C SER A 395 9.16 -14.72 -7.00
N ALA A 396 8.08 -14.63 -7.80
CA ALA A 396 7.33 -13.38 -7.95
C ALA A 396 6.75 -12.88 -6.61
N LYS A 397 6.26 -13.80 -5.77
CA LYS A 397 5.78 -13.48 -4.42
C LYS A 397 6.87 -12.88 -3.55
N LEU A 398 8.04 -13.52 -3.56
CA LEU A 398 9.20 -13.06 -2.80
C LEU A 398 9.62 -11.65 -3.26
N GLN A 399 9.57 -11.37 -4.56
CA GLN A 399 9.88 -10.04 -5.10
C GLN A 399 8.90 -8.95 -4.62
N TYR A 400 7.61 -9.29 -4.46
CA TYR A 400 6.64 -8.38 -3.84
C TYR A 400 6.94 -8.16 -2.35
N ASP A 401 7.27 -9.23 -1.62
CA ASP A 401 7.64 -9.12 -0.21
C ASP A 401 8.91 -8.27 -0.03
N PHE A 402 9.89 -8.38 -0.93
CA PHE A 402 11.08 -7.52 -0.95
C PHE A 402 10.76 -6.08 -1.31
N PHE A 403 9.81 -5.81 -2.21
CA PHE A 403 9.36 -4.44 -2.47
C PHE A 403 8.78 -3.79 -1.23
N TYR A 404 7.97 -4.54 -0.47
CA TYR A 404 7.42 -4.08 0.81
C TYR A 404 8.52 -3.76 1.82
N ILE A 405 9.48 -4.67 1.97
CA ILE A 405 10.62 -4.54 2.88
C ILE A 405 11.58 -3.43 2.43
N LYS A 406 11.74 -3.17 1.14
CA LYS A 406 12.66 -2.13 0.67
C LYS A 406 12.14 -0.73 0.92
N ASN A 407 10.86 -0.50 0.61
CA ASN A 407 10.33 0.86 0.54
C ASN A 407 9.83 1.37 1.91
N PHE A 408 9.32 0.48 2.78
CA PHE A 408 8.76 0.79 4.11
C PHE A 408 7.96 2.10 4.30
N PRO A 409 7.21 2.65 3.33
CA PRO A 409 6.55 3.90 3.62
C PRO A 409 5.17 3.63 4.22
N TYR A 410 4.76 4.44 5.20
CA TYR A 410 3.42 4.35 5.81
C TYR A 410 2.28 4.41 4.79
N TRP A 411 2.51 5.01 3.62
CA TRP A 411 1.53 5.04 2.52
C TRP A 411 1.32 3.66 1.88
N LEU A 412 2.34 2.80 1.82
CA LEU A 412 2.21 1.47 1.23
C LEU A 412 1.32 0.58 2.10
N ASP A 413 1.42 0.71 3.43
CA ASP A 413 0.52 0.05 4.38
C ASP A 413 -0.94 0.47 4.11
N LEU A 414 -1.21 1.77 3.94
CA LEU A 414 -2.54 2.26 3.59
C LEU A 414 -3.04 1.69 2.26
N LEU A 415 -2.16 1.66 1.24
CA LEU A 415 -2.48 1.13 -0.06
C LEU A 415 -2.85 -0.37 0.01
N ILE A 416 -2.12 -1.13 0.83
CA ILE A 416 -2.42 -2.54 1.08
C ILE A 416 -3.79 -2.69 1.75
N VAL A 417 -4.10 -1.89 2.77
CA VAL A 417 -5.43 -1.92 3.41
C VAL A 417 -6.53 -1.71 2.38
N PHE A 418 -6.41 -0.69 1.54
CA PHE A 418 -7.41 -0.42 0.51
C PHE A 418 -7.58 -1.58 -0.46
N ARG A 419 -6.47 -2.07 -1.04
CA ARG A 419 -6.53 -3.20 -1.98
C ARG A 419 -7.07 -4.46 -1.31
N THR A 420 -6.78 -4.66 -0.02
CA THR A 420 -7.33 -5.78 0.76
C THR A 420 -8.86 -5.71 0.80
N VAL A 421 -9.44 -4.54 1.07
CA VAL A 421 -10.90 -4.36 1.07
C VAL A 421 -11.49 -4.65 -0.31
N LEU A 422 -10.89 -4.13 -1.39
CA LEU A 422 -11.35 -4.42 -2.76
C LEU A 422 -11.28 -5.92 -3.09
N VAL A 423 -10.17 -6.57 -2.73
CA VAL A 423 -9.97 -8.01 -2.95
C VAL A 423 -11.01 -8.83 -2.18
N MET A 424 -11.33 -8.44 -0.93
CA MET A 424 -12.38 -9.09 -0.14
C MET A 424 -13.78 -8.91 -0.75
N LEU A 425 -14.10 -7.73 -1.29
CA LEU A 425 -15.39 -7.47 -1.94
C LEU A 425 -15.54 -8.21 -3.27
N ASN A 426 -14.46 -8.30 -4.05
CA ASN A 426 -14.47 -8.96 -5.37
C ASN A 426 -14.23 -10.48 -5.30
N GLY A 427 -13.89 -11.02 -4.13
CA GLY A 427 -13.57 -12.45 -3.93
C GLY A 427 -12.28 -12.92 -4.61
N TYR A 428 -11.42 -12.00 -5.06
CA TYR A 428 -10.19 -12.32 -5.78
C TYR A 428 -9.22 -13.10 -4.88
N GLY A 429 -8.77 -14.29 -5.31
CA GLY A 429 -7.87 -15.14 -4.51
C GLY A 429 -8.52 -15.90 -3.34
N ALA A 430 -9.85 -15.87 -3.19
CA ALA A 430 -10.57 -16.78 -2.28
C ALA A 430 -10.63 -18.20 -2.89
N LYS A 431 -10.48 -19.24 -2.06
CA LYS A 431 -10.77 -20.64 -2.39
C LYS A 431 -12.11 -21.03 -1.79
#